data_AF-A0A5F8GJ87-F1
#
_entry.id   AF-A0A5F8GJ87-F1
#
_cell.length_a   1.000
_cell.length_b   1.000
_cell.length_c   1.000
_cell.angle_alpha   90.00
_cell.angle_beta   90.00
_cell.angle_gamma   90.00
#
_symmetry.space_group_name_H-M   'P 1'
#
loop_
_entity.id
_entity.type
_entity.pdbx_description
1 polymer ?
#
loop_
_entity_poly.entity_id
_entity_poly.type
_entity_poly.pdbx_seq_one_letter_code
_entity_poly.pdbx_strand_id
1 'polypeptide(L)'
;MINLEDFVADNYCKIGTQVVSPGDPLGKGLTPEAARELGLPAGIAVAASLIDAHAGGLGVIGADVKGYNLPCENQPITSRLAVICGTSSCHMGISQSPIFVPGIWGPYFSAMVPGFWLNEGGQSVTGKLIDHVVQGHAAYPELQAKASAR
;
A
#
# COMPACT_ATOMS: atom_id res chain seq x y z
N MET A 1 32.66 4.29 -5.44
CA MET A 1 31.95 3.00 -5.29
C MET A 1 31.25 3.05 -3.93
N ILE A 2 30.02 2.57 -3.80
CA ILE A 2 29.15 2.86 -2.63
C ILE A 2 29.39 1.87 -1.45
N ASN A 3 30.39 0.99 -1.52
CA ASN A 3 30.79 0.08 -0.43
C ASN A 3 29.64 -0.78 0.13
N LEU A 4 28.97 -1.54 -0.75
CA LEU A 4 27.81 -2.39 -0.45
C LEU A 4 28.11 -3.89 -0.70
N GLU A 5 29.38 -4.26 -0.77
CA GLU A 5 29.81 -5.61 -1.15
C GLU A 5 29.49 -6.65 -0.07
N ASP A 6 29.29 -6.20 1.17
CA ASP A 6 28.90 -7.03 2.31
C ASP A 6 27.48 -7.60 2.19
N PHE A 7 26.60 -6.95 1.42
CA PHE A 7 25.26 -7.45 1.13
C PHE A 7 25.26 -8.63 0.15
N VAL A 8 26.29 -8.75 -0.69
CA VAL A 8 26.39 -9.81 -1.71
C VAL A 8 27.33 -10.95 -1.31
N ALA A 9 28.24 -10.71 -0.37
CA ALA A 9 29.29 -11.65 0.04
C ALA A 9 28.76 -13.04 0.47
N ASP A 10 27.58 -13.09 1.09
CA ASP A 10 27.00 -14.32 1.65
C ASP A 10 25.76 -14.77 0.86
N ASN A 11 25.84 -14.74 -0.47
CA ASN A 11 24.74 -15.11 -1.39
C ASN A 11 23.42 -14.40 -1.02
N TYR A 12 23.47 -13.10 -0.73
CA TYR A 12 22.31 -12.27 -0.39
C TYR A 12 21.54 -12.70 0.88
N CYS A 13 22.09 -13.58 1.72
CA CYS A 13 21.36 -14.11 2.90
C CYS A 13 20.89 -13.02 3.88
N LYS A 14 21.59 -11.87 3.92
CA LYS A 14 21.25 -10.72 4.76
C LYS A 14 20.02 -9.94 4.27
N ILE A 15 19.71 -10.01 2.97
CA ILE A 15 18.63 -9.25 2.34
C ILE A 15 17.53 -10.14 1.75
N GLY A 16 17.71 -11.45 1.81
CA GLY A 16 16.77 -12.45 1.34
C GLY A 16 17.24 -13.15 0.05
N THR A 17 17.04 -14.46 0.02
CA THR A 17 17.38 -15.33 -1.12
C THR A 17 16.16 -15.90 -1.82
N GLN A 18 14.98 -15.69 -1.24
CA GLN A 18 13.70 -16.12 -1.76
C GLN A 18 12.75 -14.93 -1.73
N VAL A 19 12.18 -14.61 -2.89
CA VAL A 19 11.16 -13.58 -3.05
C VAL A 19 9.91 -14.28 -3.56
N VAL A 20 8.80 -14.02 -2.89
CA VAL A 20 7.48 -14.61 -3.20
C VAL A 20 6.47 -13.49 -3.42
N SER A 21 5.36 -13.80 -4.07
CA SER A 21 4.32 -12.82 -4.38
C SER A 21 3.52 -12.48 -3.11
N PRO A 22 2.97 -11.26 -3.01
CA PRO A 22 1.99 -10.94 -1.97
C PRO A 22 0.85 -11.95 -1.97
N GLY A 23 0.50 -12.48 -0.80
CA GLY A 23 -0.54 -13.50 -0.65
C GLY A 23 -0.02 -14.95 -0.63
N ASP A 24 1.22 -15.21 -1.06
CA ASP A 24 1.78 -16.57 -1.03
C ASP A 24 1.89 -17.09 0.42
N PRO A 25 1.52 -18.35 0.70
CA PRO A 25 1.60 -18.89 2.06
C PRO A 25 3.06 -19.07 2.49
N LEU A 26 3.40 -18.58 3.68
CA LEU A 26 4.73 -18.71 4.26
C LEU A 26 4.85 -19.91 5.18
N GLY A 27 5.90 -20.71 4.96
CA GLY A 27 6.26 -21.84 5.83
C GLY A 27 5.11 -22.82 6.03
N LYS A 28 4.82 -23.14 7.29
CA LYS A 28 3.68 -23.98 7.69
C LYS A 28 2.60 -23.16 8.41
N GLY A 29 2.51 -21.86 8.11
CA GLY A 29 1.64 -20.92 8.80
C GLY A 29 2.23 -20.41 10.12
N LEU A 30 1.36 -19.88 10.99
CA LEU A 30 1.72 -19.24 12.25
C LEU A 30 2.44 -20.22 13.18
N THR A 31 3.62 -19.84 13.68
CA THR A 31 4.40 -20.71 14.56
C THR A 31 3.70 -20.94 15.91
N PRO A 32 3.98 -22.04 16.62
CA PRO A 32 3.41 -22.29 17.95
C PRO A 32 3.66 -21.15 18.94
N GLU A 33 4.83 -20.51 18.86
CA GLU A 33 5.21 -19.38 19.72
C GLU A 33 4.33 -18.16 19.44
N ALA A 34 4.23 -17.73 18.18
CA ALA A 34 3.41 -16.59 17.78
C ALA A 34 1.91 -16.84 18.01
N ALA A 35 1.45 -18.07 17.78
CA ALA A 35 0.09 -18.48 18.05
C ALA A 35 -0.31 -18.28 19.52
N ARG A 36 0.58 -18.66 20.45
CA ARG A 36 0.37 -18.46 21.89
C ARG A 36 0.35 -16.97 22.27
N GLU A 37 1.21 -16.15 21.68
CA GLU A 37 1.27 -14.70 21.95
C GLU A 37 0.03 -13.96 21.43
N LEU A 38 -0.47 -14.35 20.26
CA LEU A 38 -1.63 -13.71 19.61
C LEU A 38 -2.97 -14.32 20.03
N GLY A 39 -2.98 -15.45 20.75
CA GLY A 39 -4.21 -16.17 21.09
C GLY A 39 -4.91 -16.81 19.89
N LEU A 40 -4.15 -17.25 18.88
CA LEU A 40 -4.64 -17.83 17.63
C LEU A 40 -4.24 -19.31 17.48
N PRO A 41 -4.89 -20.08 16.58
CA PRO A 41 -4.48 -21.44 16.28
C PRO A 41 -3.10 -21.51 15.62
N ALA A 42 -2.22 -22.41 16.09
CA ALA A 42 -0.97 -22.71 15.41
C ALA A 42 -1.23 -23.30 14.02
N GLY A 43 -0.39 -22.93 13.05
CA GLY A 43 -0.51 -23.38 11.67
C GLY A 43 -1.58 -22.67 10.84
N ILE A 44 -2.28 -21.65 11.38
CA ILE A 44 -3.15 -20.80 10.54
C ILE A 44 -2.31 -20.14 9.43
N ALA A 45 -2.86 -20.05 8.22
CA ALA A 45 -2.14 -19.53 7.07
C ALA A 45 -1.64 -18.11 7.32
N VAL A 46 -0.36 -17.86 6.96
CA VAL A 46 0.27 -16.55 7.01
C VAL A 46 0.73 -16.22 5.59
N ALA A 47 0.23 -15.13 5.04
CA ALA A 47 0.61 -14.66 3.72
C ALA A 47 1.95 -13.92 3.76
N ALA A 48 2.66 -13.91 2.63
CA ALA A 48 3.77 -13.02 2.38
C ALA A 48 3.35 -11.56 2.62
N SER A 49 4.23 -10.80 3.25
CA SER A 49 3.95 -9.42 3.66
C SER A 49 3.72 -8.49 2.47
N LEU A 50 3.06 -7.37 2.73
CA LEU A 50 2.85 -6.30 1.77
C LEU A 50 3.05 -4.94 2.45
N ILE A 51 3.53 -3.95 1.71
CA ILE A 51 3.66 -2.56 2.19
C ILE A 51 2.25 -1.99 2.48
N ASP A 52 2.13 -1.13 3.49
CA ASP A 52 0.85 -0.59 3.97
C ASP A 52 -0.02 0.04 2.87
N ALA A 53 0.56 0.93 2.06
CA ALA A 53 -0.14 1.57 0.97
C ALA A 53 -0.51 0.55 -0.12
N HIS A 54 0.33 -0.44 -0.36
CA HIS A 54 0.07 -1.50 -1.34
C HIS A 54 -1.07 -2.41 -0.85
N ALA A 55 -1.15 -2.70 0.45
CA ALA A 55 -2.26 -3.42 1.07
C ALA A 55 -3.57 -2.63 0.97
N GLY A 56 -3.51 -1.31 1.20
CA GLY A 56 -4.63 -0.41 0.95
C GLY A 56 -5.08 -0.44 -0.51
N GLY A 57 -4.13 -0.38 -1.45
CA GLY A 57 -4.38 -0.45 -2.88
C GLY A 57 -5.04 -1.76 -3.29
N LEU A 58 -4.50 -2.89 -2.84
CA LEU A 58 -5.08 -4.22 -3.05
C LEU A 58 -6.51 -4.32 -2.49
N GLY A 59 -6.75 -3.75 -1.31
CA GLY A 59 -8.06 -3.76 -0.64
C GLY A 59 -9.17 -3.03 -1.40
N VAL A 60 -8.83 -2.07 -2.29
CA VAL A 60 -9.83 -1.24 -2.98
C VAL A 60 -9.86 -1.41 -4.50
N ILE A 61 -8.72 -1.71 -5.14
CA ILE A 61 -8.61 -1.65 -6.62
C ILE A 61 -9.52 -2.69 -7.31
N GLY A 62 -9.70 -3.84 -6.66
CA GLY A 62 -10.52 -4.95 -7.14
C GLY A 62 -11.99 -4.92 -6.73
N ALA A 63 -12.48 -3.84 -6.11
CA ALA A 63 -13.86 -3.75 -5.62
C ALA A 63 -14.89 -4.04 -6.73
N ASP A 64 -15.94 -4.81 -6.41
CA ASP A 64 -17.08 -4.95 -7.30
C ASP A 64 -17.92 -3.67 -7.24
N VAL A 65 -18.13 -3.06 -8.40
CA VAL A 65 -18.80 -1.76 -8.55
C VAL A 65 -20.09 -1.89 -9.38
N LYS A 66 -20.53 -3.11 -9.67
CA LYS A 66 -21.79 -3.35 -10.40
C LYS A 66 -22.98 -2.74 -9.70
N GLY A 67 -23.84 -2.06 -10.45
CA GLY A 67 -25.07 -1.44 -9.94
C GLY A 67 -24.85 -0.10 -9.21
N TYR A 68 -23.62 0.40 -9.12
CA TYR A 68 -23.33 1.73 -8.58
C TYR A 68 -23.35 2.83 -9.65
N ASN A 69 -23.59 2.50 -10.92
CA ASN A 69 -23.60 3.43 -12.06
C ASN A 69 -22.31 4.27 -12.15
N LEU A 70 -21.16 3.64 -11.85
CA LEU A 70 -19.86 4.30 -11.90
C LEU A 70 -19.27 4.25 -13.32
N PRO A 71 -18.50 5.26 -13.75
CA PRO A 71 -17.86 5.26 -15.08
C PRO A 71 -16.98 4.05 -15.37
N CYS A 72 -16.40 3.43 -14.32
CA CYS A 72 -15.50 2.27 -14.44
C CYS A 72 -16.21 0.92 -14.32
N GLU A 73 -17.54 0.87 -14.24
CA GLU A 73 -18.30 -0.37 -13.97
C GLU A 73 -18.04 -1.48 -14.99
N ASN A 74 -18.01 -1.12 -16.27
CA ASN A 74 -17.76 -2.05 -17.37
C ASN A 74 -16.30 -2.01 -17.87
N GLN A 75 -15.38 -1.51 -17.05
CA GLN A 75 -13.97 -1.33 -17.40
C GLN A 75 -13.08 -2.26 -16.57
N PRO A 76 -11.93 -2.71 -17.09
CA PRO A 76 -11.01 -3.57 -16.35
C PRO A 76 -10.45 -2.84 -15.12
N ILE A 77 -9.94 -3.58 -14.13
CA ILE A 77 -9.31 -3.00 -12.93
C ILE A 77 -8.12 -2.08 -13.27
N THR A 78 -7.49 -2.27 -14.43
CA THR A 78 -6.42 -1.41 -14.96
C THR A 78 -6.89 -0.02 -15.40
N SER A 79 -8.20 0.21 -15.48
CA SER A 79 -8.80 1.53 -15.72
C SER A 79 -9.01 2.35 -14.44
N ARG A 80 -8.63 1.78 -13.29
CA ARG A 80 -8.86 2.35 -11.96
C ARG A 80 -7.55 2.83 -11.37
N LEU A 81 -7.66 3.85 -10.53
CA LEU A 81 -6.57 4.36 -9.70
C LEU A 81 -6.96 4.20 -8.24
N ALA A 82 -6.18 3.44 -7.47
CA ALA A 82 -6.36 3.38 -6.02
C ALA A 82 -5.62 4.58 -5.39
N VAL A 83 -6.33 5.35 -4.57
CA VAL A 83 -5.75 6.50 -3.86
C VAL A 83 -5.80 6.23 -2.36
N ILE A 84 -4.63 6.04 -1.76
CA ILE A 84 -4.49 5.70 -0.34
C ILE A 84 -4.19 6.98 0.42
N CYS A 85 -5.24 7.56 0.97
CA CYS A 85 -5.21 8.87 1.63
C CYS A 85 -4.84 8.76 3.12
N GLY A 86 -4.06 9.74 3.59
CA GLY A 86 -3.73 9.96 4.99
C GLY A 86 -3.03 11.31 5.16
N THR A 87 -2.02 11.38 6.03
CA THR A 87 -1.10 12.54 6.15
C THR A 87 -0.52 12.95 4.79
N SER A 88 -0.15 11.93 4.00
CA SER A 88 0.22 11.96 2.58
C SER A 88 -0.74 11.08 1.78
N SER A 89 -0.68 11.13 0.45
CA SER A 89 -1.47 10.23 -0.41
C SER A 89 -0.61 9.49 -1.41
N CYS A 90 -0.82 8.17 -1.51
CA CYS A 90 -0.23 7.34 -2.55
C CYS A 90 -1.25 7.05 -3.66
N HIS A 91 -0.82 7.10 -4.92
CA HIS A 91 -1.64 6.92 -6.11
C HIS A 91 -1.12 5.70 -6.87
N MET A 92 -1.93 4.65 -6.93
CA MET A 92 -1.51 3.34 -7.42
C MET A 92 -2.32 2.94 -8.64
N GLY A 93 -1.64 2.83 -9.78
CA GLY A 93 -2.20 2.33 -11.03
C GLY A 93 -1.55 1.02 -11.43
N ILE A 94 -2.33 0.10 -12.02
CA ILE A 94 -1.82 -1.18 -12.49
C ILE A 94 -2.01 -1.36 -14.00
N SER A 95 -1.08 -2.06 -14.64
CA SER A 95 -1.09 -2.34 -16.08
C SER A 95 -0.62 -3.76 -16.42
N GLN A 96 -1.05 -4.30 -17.56
CA GLN A 96 -0.61 -5.63 -18.03
C GLN A 96 0.83 -5.60 -18.58
N SER A 97 1.27 -4.46 -19.10
CA SER A 97 2.61 -4.22 -19.62
C SER A 97 3.32 -3.12 -18.82
N PRO A 98 4.68 -3.08 -18.81
CA PRO A 98 5.41 -2.02 -18.13
C PRO A 98 5.17 -0.68 -18.81
N ILE A 99 4.88 0.35 -18.03
CA ILE A 99 4.70 1.73 -18.48
C ILE A 99 5.64 2.61 -17.64
N PHE A 100 6.52 3.38 -18.31
CA PHE A 100 7.44 4.30 -17.66
C PHE A 100 6.90 5.72 -17.78
N VAL A 101 6.70 6.40 -16.64
CA VAL A 101 6.14 7.75 -16.60
C VAL A 101 7.08 8.67 -15.84
N PRO A 102 7.52 9.81 -16.42
CA PRO A 102 8.37 10.76 -15.72
C PRO A 102 7.75 11.24 -14.41
N GLY A 103 8.48 11.12 -13.30
CA GLY A 103 8.05 11.55 -11.97
C GLY A 103 7.16 10.54 -11.21
N ILE A 104 6.94 9.36 -11.77
CA ILE A 104 6.20 8.26 -11.12
C ILE A 104 7.15 7.09 -10.89
N TRP A 105 7.04 6.43 -9.74
CA TRP A 105 7.85 5.26 -9.42
C TRP A 105 7.32 4.01 -10.14
N GLY A 106 8.22 3.07 -10.43
CA GLY A 106 7.92 1.85 -11.17
C GLY A 106 8.39 1.91 -12.63
N PRO A 107 7.91 0.99 -13.49
CA PRO A 107 6.87 -0.01 -13.21
C PRO A 107 7.41 -1.22 -12.43
N TYR A 108 6.75 -1.60 -11.33
CA TYR A 108 7.13 -2.75 -10.49
C TYR A 108 6.26 -3.97 -10.77
N PHE A 109 6.85 -5.05 -11.28
CA PHE A 109 6.10 -6.27 -11.61
C PHE A 109 5.67 -7.05 -10.37
N SER A 110 4.39 -7.41 -10.30
CA SER A 110 3.77 -8.19 -9.22
C SER A 110 3.96 -7.60 -7.80
N ALA A 111 4.21 -6.29 -7.70
CA ALA A 111 4.49 -5.63 -6.41
C ALA A 111 3.24 -5.40 -5.54
N MET A 112 2.05 -5.38 -6.13
CA MET A 112 0.78 -5.20 -5.40
C MET A 112 -0.27 -6.24 -5.80
N VAL A 113 -0.56 -6.35 -7.10
CA VAL A 113 -1.49 -7.36 -7.64
C VAL A 113 -0.65 -8.38 -8.44
N PRO A 114 -0.69 -9.68 -8.09
CA PRO A 114 0.05 -10.70 -8.82
C PRO A 114 -0.23 -10.67 -10.32
N GLY A 115 0.83 -10.67 -11.14
CA GLY A 115 0.73 -10.66 -12.60
C GLY A 115 0.55 -9.28 -13.25
N PHE A 116 0.46 -8.19 -12.47
CA PHE A 116 0.37 -6.82 -12.99
C PHE A 116 1.62 -6.00 -12.68
N TRP A 117 1.88 -4.99 -13.50
CA TRP A 117 2.87 -3.94 -13.23
C TRP A 117 2.22 -2.81 -12.44
N LEU A 118 2.87 -2.36 -11.37
CA LEU A 118 2.45 -1.23 -10.54
C LEU A 118 3.21 0.04 -10.93
N ASN A 119 2.49 1.14 -11.12
CA ASN A 119 3.03 2.49 -11.11
C ASN A 119 2.55 3.20 -9.84
N GLU A 120 3.48 3.83 -9.14
CA GLU A 120 3.24 4.45 -7.85
C GLU A 120 3.59 5.94 -7.87
N GLY A 121 2.57 6.79 -7.79
CA GLY A 121 2.71 8.24 -7.60
C GLY A 121 2.48 8.63 -6.15
N GLY A 122 2.96 9.80 -5.76
CA GLY A 122 2.84 10.27 -4.38
C GLY A 122 2.60 11.78 -4.28
N GLN A 123 1.77 12.16 -3.31
CA GLN A 123 1.70 13.53 -2.80
C GLN A 123 2.13 13.50 -1.33
N SER A 124 3.30 14.07 -1.04
CA SER A 124 3.93 13.97 0.29
C SER A 124 3.15 14.63 1.42
N VAL A 125 2.28 15.58 1.11
CA VAL A 125 1.49 16.32 2.10
C VAL A 125 0.08 16.54 1.54
N THR A 126 -0.91 15.80 2.06
CA THR A 126 -2.32 15.91 1.64
C THR A 126 -3.20 16.21 2.85
N GLY A 127 -3.55 15.20 3.66
CA GLY A 127 -4.28 15.41 4.91
C GLY A 127 -3.57 16.39 5.84
N LYS A 128 -2.23 16.30 5.92
CA LYS A 128 -1.45 17.22 6.75
C LYS A 128 -1.47 18.68 6.26
N LEU A 129 -1.63 18.89 4.94
CA LEU A 129 -1.76 20.23 4.39
C LEU A 129 -3.13 20.81 4.74
N ILE A 130 -4.18 19.98 4.67
CA ILE A 130 -5.53 20.36 5.13
C ILE A 130 -5.48 20.75 6.60
N ASP A 131 -4.89 19.91 7.46
CA ASP A 131 -4.71 20.22 8.88
C ASP A 131 -3.97 21.54 9.08
N HIS A 132 -2.87 21.75 8.36
CA HIS A 132 -2.06 22.96 8.47
C HIS A 132 -2.86 24.22 8.10
N VAL A 133 -3.64 24.19 7.02
CA VAL A 133 -4.46 25.32 6.58
C VAL A 133 -5.58 25.60 7.57
N VAL A 134 -6.27 24.55 8.05
CA VAL A 134 -7.39 24.71 9.00
C VAL A 134 -6.89 25.20 10.35
N GLN A 135 -5.86 24.56 10.93
CA GLN A 135 -5.31 24.88 12.24
C GLN A 135 -4.51 26.19 12.24
N GLY A 136 -3.92 26.55 11.10
CA GLY A 136 -3.20 27.80 10.92
C GLY A 136 -4.08 29.02 10.72
N HIS A 137 -5.39 28.86 10.52
CA HIS A 137 -6.31 29.97 10.29
C HIS A 137 -6.60 30.74 11.59
N ALA A 138 -6.66 32.08 11.53
CA ALA A 138 -6.86 32.93 12.70
C ALA A 138 -8.16 32.65 13.48
N ALA A 139 -9.20 32.18 12.79
CA ALA A 139 -10.49 31.80 13.42
C ALA A 139 -10.47 30.42 14.10
N TYR A 140 -9.40 29.63 13.96
CA TYR A 140 -9.35 28.25 14.48
C TYR A 140 -9.66 28.14 15.99
N PRO A 141 -9.09 28.97 16.89
CA PRO A 141 -9.37 28.86 18.32
C PRO A 141 -10.85 29.05 18.67
N GLU A 142 -11.50 30.05 18.04
CA GLU A 142 -12.93 30.32 18.25
C GLU A 142 -13.80 29.15 17.77
N LEU A 143 -13.51 28.63 16.56
CA LEU A 143 -14.27 27.53 15.97
C LEU A 143 -14.06 26.21 16.73
N GLN A 144 -12.84 25.95 17.21
CA GLN A 144 -12.54 24.78 18.02
C GLN A 144 -13.31 24.81 19.35
N ALA A 145 -13.37 25.96 20.02
CA ALA A 145 -14.16 26.11 21.25
C ALA A 145 -15.65 25.87 21.01
N LYS A 146 -16.21 26.40 19.90
CA LYS A 146 -17.60 26.15 19.51
C LYS A 146 -17.88 24.68 19.18
N ALA A 147 -16.94 23.99 18.52
CA ALA A 147 -17.09 22.59 18.17
C ALA A 147 -17.08 21.66 19.39
N SER A 148 -16.22 21.93 20.37
CA SER A 148 -16.11 21.14 21.61
C SER A 148 -17.22 21.41 22.63
N ALA A 149 -18.03 22.45 22.43
CA ALA A 149 -19.17 22.79 23.29
C ALA A 149 -20.50 22.11 22.88
N ARG A 150 -20.48 21.28 21.83
CA ARG A 150 -21.59 20.41 21.41
C ARG A 150 -21.39 18.99 21.94
#